data_AF-A0A182F2U4-F1
#
_entry.id   AF-A0A182F2U4-F1
#
_cell.length_a   1.000
_cell.length_b   1.000
_cell.length_c   1.000
_cell.angle_alpha   90.00
_cell.angle_beta   90.00
_cell.angle_gamma   90.00
#
_symmetry.space_group_name_H-M   'P 1'
#
loop_
_entity.id
_entity.type
_entity.pdbx_description
1 polymer ?
#
loop_
_entity_poly.entity_id
_entity_poly.type
_entity_poly.pdbx_seq_one_letter_code
_entity_poly.pdbx_strand_id
1 'polypeptide(L)'
;MTNPAARLSDVRVFGKAGAIELSATLDVEREIEPPVHMQLSVRRCNLAKGEAGCETYEHVSMEDVCSKIASNPILHKYMDIFQPPLSCPLKKGRYVADKAELRLRMLEMFPIENAFWQMEFLFLDKHNQTMQCDYTEVAVTDE
;
A
#
# COMPACT_ATOMS: atom_id res chain seq x y z
N MET A 1 -10.77 6.17 21.88
CA MET A 1 -10.60 5.40 20.63
C MET A 1 -10.66 6.39 19.49
N THR A 2 -9.53 6.70 18.88
CA THR A 2 -9.43 7.64 17.75
C THR A 2 -9.94 6.92 16.51
N ASN A 3 -10.99 7.43 15.88
CA ASN A 3 -11.41 6.93 14.56
C ASN A 3 -10.26 7.14 13.56
N PRO A 4 -9.97 6.13 12.70
CA PRO A 4 -8.95 6.28 11.67
C PRO A 4 -9.33 7.43 10.72
N ALA A 5 -8.33 8.11 10.18
CA ALA A 5 -8.55 9.21 9.25
C ALA A 5 -8.98 8.72 7.86
N ALA A 6 -8.60 7.49 7.51
CA ALA A 6 -8.99 6.83 6.29
C ALA A 6 -9.06 5.30 6.49
N ARG A 7 -9.84 4.63 5.65
CA ARG A 7 -10.05 3.18 5.68
C ARG A 7 -10.01 2.61 4.27
N LEU A 8 -9.09 1.67 4.05
CA LEU A 8 -9.08 0.84 2.85
C LEU A 8 -10.03 -0.36 3.02
N SER A 9 -10.79 -0.68 1.98
CA SER A 9 -11.80 -1.76 1.98
C SER A 9 -12.00 -2.29 0.56
N ASP A 10 -12.78 -3.37 0.42
CA ASP A 10 -13.08 -4.03 -0.86
C ASP A 10 -11.84 -4.42 -1.68
N VAL A 11 -10.71 -4.67 -0.99
CA VAL A 11 -9.42 -4.98 -1.62
C VAL A 11 -9.51 -6.34 -2.31
N ARG A 12 -9.27 -6.34 -3.62
CA ARG A 12 -9.15 -7.54 -4.46
C ARG A 12 -7.92 -7.39 -5.32
N VAL A 13 -7.05 -8.39 -5.26
CA VAL A 13 -5.81 -8.45 -6.06
C VAL A 13 -5.85 -9.71 -6.90
N PHE A 14 -5.66 -9.57 -8.20
CA PHE A 14 -5.54 -10.68 -9.14
C PHE A 14 -4.20 -10.61 -9.86
N GLY A 15 -3.45 -11.71 -9.86
CA GLY A 15 -2.22 -11.82 -10.65
C GLY A 15 -2.51 -11.83 -12.15
N LYS A 16 -1.67 -11.16 -12.92
CA LYS A 16 -1.62 -11.20 -14.39
C LYS A 16 -0.18 -11.40 -14.85
N ALA A 17 0.02 -11.90 -16.07
CA ALA A 17 1.35 -11.97 -16.66
C ALA A 17 1.98 -10.56 -16.73
N GLY A 18 3.02 -10.31 -15.94
CA GLY A 18 3.73 -9.02 -15.91
C GLY A 18 3.00 -7.87 -15.17
N ALA A 19 1.87 -8.13 -14.50
CA ALA A 19 1.10 -7.12 -13.77
C ALA A 19 0.27 -7.71 -12.62
N ILE A 20 -0.28 -6.85 -11.78
CA ILE A 20 -1.40 -7.18 -10.89
C ILE A 20 -2.60 -6.31 -11.25
N GLU A 21 -3.81 -6.85 -11.10
CA GLU A 21 -5.05 -6.10 -11.16
C GLU A 21 -5.53 -5.85 -9.72
N LEU A 22 -5.73 -4.59 -9.36
CA LEU A 22 -6.19 -4.14 -8.04
C LEU A 22 -7.58 -3.53 -8.16
N SER A 23 -8.49 -3.96 -7.30
CA SER A 23 -9.71 -3.20 -6.97
C SER A 23 -9.71 -2.88 -5.48
N ALA A 24 -10.03 -1.65 -5.11
CA ALA A 24 -10.11 -1.23 -3.71
C ALA A 24 -10.96 0.04 -3.56
N THR A 25 -11.53 0.22 -2.37
CA THR A 25 -12.21 1.43 -1.94
C THR A 25 -11.41 2.06 -0.80
N LEU A 26 -11.03 3.33 -0.93
CA LEU A 26 -10.48 4.14 0.15
C LEU A 26 -11.50 5.19 0.57
N ASP A 27 -12.04 5.06 1.78
CA ASP A 27 -12.91 6.07 2.40
C ASP A 27 -12.05 6.96 3.31
N VAL A 28 -11.97 8.26 3.00
CA VAL A 28 -11.25 9.26 3.79
C VAL A 28 -12.27 10.03 4.63
N GLU A 29 -12.18 9.93 5.95
CA GLU A 29 -13.15 10.46 6.91
C GLU A 29 -12.89 11.93 7.25
N ARG A 30 -11.62 12.34 7.21
CA ARG A 30 -11.15 13.71 7.41
C ARG A 30 -9.95 14.00 6.52
N GLU A 31 -9.76 15.27 6.18
CA GLU A 31 -8.60 15.69 5.38
C GLU A 31 -7.29 15.28 6.07
N ILE A 32 -6.37 14.72 5.28
CA ILE A 32 -5.03 14.31 5.72
C ILE A 32 -4.04 15.31 5.12
N GLU A 33 -3.46 16.13 5.99
CA GLU A 33 -2.47 17.15 5.63
C GLU A 33 -1.04 16.58 5.69
N PRO A 34 -0.13 17.01 4.80
CA PRO A 34 1.29 16.74 4.95
C PRO A 34 1.90 17.36 6.22
N PRO A 35 3.01 16.81 6.73
CA PRO A 35 3.67 15.58 6.28
C PRO A 35 2.91 14.32 6.70
N VAL A 36 2.97 13.30 5.84
CA VAL A 36 2.45 11.97 6.14
C VAL A 36 3.62 11.00 6.21
N HIS A 37 3.87 10.46 7.40
CA HIS A 37 4.92 9.47 7.60
C HIS A 37 4.37 8.09 7.24
N MET A 38 5.09 7.33 6.44
CA MET A 38 4.74 5.95 6.09
C MET A 38 5.80 5.02 6.65
N GLN A 39 5.37 3.97 7.34
CA GLN A 39 6.21 2.83 7.69
C GLN A 39 5.65 1.60 6.98
N LEU A 40 6.53 0.84 6.33
CA LEU A 40 6.22 -0.43 5.71
C LEU A 40 7.05 -1.51 6.38
N SER A 41 6.38 -2.49 6.96
CA SER A 41 7.00 -3.71 7.48
C SER A 41 6.66 -4.86 6.54
N VAL A 42 7.69 -5.54 6.04
CA VAL A 42 7.54 -6.68 5.13
C VAL A 42 8.04 -7.93 5.84
N ARG A 43 7.20 -8.96 5.89
CA ARG A 43 7.58 -10.31 6.33
C ARG A 43 7.46 -11.27 5.15
N ARG A 44 8.45 -12.14 5.03
CA ARG A 44 8.49 -13.22 4.04
C ARG A 44 8.21 -14.53 4.74
N CYS A 45 7.24 -15.27 4.26
CA CYS A 45 6.76 -16.52 4.84
C CYS A 45 6.99 -17.67 3.89
N ASN A 46 7.56 -18.75 4.43
CA ASN A 46 7.71 -20.00 3.69
C ASN A 46 6.33 -20.66 3.47
N LEU A 47 5.99 -20.90 2.20
CA LEU A 47 4.70 -21.49 1.79
C LEU A 47 4.39 -22.82 2.49
N ALA A 48 5.38 -23.65 2.77
CA ALA A 48 5.19 -24.96 3.39
C ALA A 48 5.07 -24.92 4.92
N LYS A 49 5.52 -23.84 5.56
CA LYS A 49 5.57 -23.72 7.04
C LYS A 49 4.54 -22.74 7.60
N GLY A 50 3.74 -22.09 6.74
CA GLY A 50 2.73 -21.11 7.15
C GLY A 50 3.34 -19.98 8.00
N GLU A 51 2.58 -19.49 8.98
CA GLU A 51 2.98 -18.37 9.86
C GLU A 51 4.29 -18.64 10.63
N ALA A 52 4.54 -19.89 11.03
CA ALA A 52 5.76 -20.27 11.74
C ALA A 52 7.03 -20.18 10.86
N GLY A 53 6.85 -20.04 9.54
CA GLY A 53 7.92 -19.82 8.57
C GLY A 53 8.12 -18.37 8.16
N CYS A 54 7.50 -17.40 8.86
CA CYS A 54 7.60 -15.98 8.54
C CYS A 54 8.81 -15.32 9.22
N GLU A 55 9.66 -14.70 8.43
CA GLU A 55 10.80 -13.88 8.88
C GLU A 55 10.64 -12.43 8.43
N THR A 56 11.18 -11.49 9.22
CA THR A 56 11.26 -10.09 8.81
C THR A 56 12.16 -9.98 7.59
N TYR A 57 11.64 -9.38 6.54
CA TYR A 57 12.36 -9.22 5.28
C TYR A 57 12.92 -7.80 5.13
N GLU A 58 12.07 -6.79 5.28
CA GLU A 58 12.44 -5.39 5.06
C GLU A 58 11.61 -4.47 5.96
N HIS A 59 12.18 -3.32 6.32
CA HIS A 59 11.45 -2.25 6.98
C HIS A 59 11.79 -0.90 6.33
N VAL A 60 10.80 -0.27 5.71
CA VAL A 60 10.95 1.02 5.03
C VAL A 60 10.25 2.10 5.82
N SER A 61 10.92 3.22 6.05
CA SER A 61 10.32 4.42 6.64
C SER A 61 10.48 5.59 5.69
N MET A 62 9.39 6.33 5.46
CA MET A 62 9.37 7.55 4.66
C MET A 62 8.73 8.66 5.50
N GLU A 63 9.49 9.72 5.77
CA GLU A 63 9.02 10.81 6.64
C GLU A 63 7.89 11.64 6.00
N ASP A 64 7.95 11.84 4.69
CA ASP A 64 6.93 12.57 3.95
C ASP A 64 6.64 11.89 2.61
N VAL A 65 5.69 10.94 2.64
CA VAL A 65 5.27 10.22 1.44
C VAL A 65 4.65 11.16 0.40
N CYS A 66 4.02 12.25 0.83
CA CYS A 66 3.45 13.26 -0.09
C CYS A 66 4.54 13.93 -0.93
N SER A 67 5.65 14.34 -0.30
CA SER A 67 6.80 14.91 -1.01
C SER A 67 7.47 13.90 -1.94
N LYS A 68 7.56 12.62 -1.53
CA LYS A 68 8.10 11.55 -2.38
C LYS A 68 7.24 11.28 -3.61
N ILE A 69 5.91 11.28 -3.47
CA ILE A 69 4.97 11.13 -4.59
C ILE A 69 5.11 12.31 -5.56
N ALA A 70 5.18 13.53 -5.06
CA ALA A 70 5.33 14.72 -5.90
C ALA A 70 6.66 14.74 -6.70
N SER A 71 7.73 14.16 -6.15
CA SER A 71 9.06 14.12 -6.78
C SER A 71 9.33 12.86 -7.61
N ASN A 72 8.49 11.83 -7.53
CA ASN A 72 8.69 10.57 -8.23
C ASN A 72 7.50 10.25 -9.16
N PRO A 73 7.67 10.38 -10.49
CA PRO A 73 6.62 10.09 -11.48
C PRO A 73 6.07 8.66 -11.42
N ILE A 74 6.86 7.69 -10.94
CA ILE A 74 6.41 6.30 -10.77
C ILE A 74 5.45 6.21 -9.58
N LEU A 75 5.78 6.83 -8.45
CA LEU A 75 4.90 6.89 -7.28
C LEU A 75 3.61 7.67 -7.57
N HIS A 76 3.70 8.74 -8.36
CA HIS A 76 2.52 9.48 -8.82
C HIS A 76 1.53 8.60 -9.59
N LYS A 77 2.00 7.69 -10.45
CA LYS A 77 1.12 6.78 -11.19
C LYS A 77 0.29 5.86 -10.30
N TYR A 78 0.76 5.53 -9.10
CA TYR A 78 -0.04 4.77 -8.12
C TYR A 78 -1.19 5.60 -7.55
N MET A 79 -1.06 6.92 -7.51
CA MET A 79 -2.14 7.80 -7.05
C MET A 79 -3.25 7.94 -8.08
N ASP A 80 -2.90 7.83 -9.37
CA ASP A 80 -3.83 7.96 -10.49
C ASP A 80 -4.74 6.73 -10.68
N ILE A 81 -4.51 5.64 -9.95
CA ILE A 81 -5.32 4.41 -10.06
C ILE A 81 -6.70 4.54 -9.41
N PHE A 82 -6.83 5.46 -8.45
CA PHE A 82 -8.09 5.74 -7.79
C PHE A 82 -8.86 6.82 -8.55
N GLN A 83 -10.18 6.77 -8.43
CA GLN A 83 -11.08 7.82 -8.89
C GLN A 83 -11.86 8.41 -7.70
N PRO A 84 -11.76 9.73 -7.43
CA PRO A 84 -10.84 10.67 -8.09
C PRO A 84 -9.35 10.32 -7.82
N PRO A 85 -8.39 10.84 -8.58
CA PRO A 85 -6.97 10.60 -8.29
C PRO A 85 -6.60 11.05 -6.89
N LEU A 86 -5.75 10.27 -6.22
CA LEU A 86 -5.24 10.67 -4.91
C LEU A 86 -4.25 11.85 -5.10
N SER A 87 -4.32 12.82 -4.21
CA SER A 87 -3.36 13.94 -4.19
C SER A 87 -3.17 14.40 -2.76
N CYS A 88 -1.99 14.91 -2.42
CA CYS A 88 -1.79 15.56 -1.13
C CYS A 88 -2.06 17.08 -1.23
N PRO A 89 -2.78 17.69 -0.26
CA PRO A 89 -3.46 17.06 0.87
C PRO A 89 -4.62 16.16 0.43
N LEU A 90 -4.78 15.01 1.08
CA LEU A 90 -5.80 14.03 0.71
C LEU A 90 -7.14 14.45 1.30
N LYS A 91 -8.07 14.83 0.42
CA LYS A 91 -9.37 15.39 0.81
C LYS A 91 -10.30 14.30 1.33
N LYS A 92 -11.22 14.70 2.22
CA LYS A 92 -12.34 13.85 2.65
C LYS A 92 -13.14 13.40 1.41
N GLY A 93 -13.42 12.11 1.31
CA GLY A 93 -14.15 11.57 0.16
C GLY A 93 -14.00 10.06 0.03
N ARG A 94 -14.69 9.52 -0.97
CA ARG A 94 -14.59 8.11 -1.37
C ARG A 94 -13.80 8.02 -2.67
N TYR A 95 -12.79 7.17 -2.65
CA TYR A 95 -11.87 6.95 -3.74
C TYR A 95 -11.94 5.49 -4.15
N VAL A 96 -12.10 5.21 -5.44
CA VAL A 96 -12.30 3.84 -5.94
C VAL A 96 -11.26 3.51 -7.00
N ALA A 97 -10.49 2.45 -6.77
CA ALA A 97 -9.75 1.76 -7.81
C ALA A 97 -10.61 0.58 -8.28
N ASP A 98 -10.97 0.55 -9.56
CA ASP A 98 -11.70 -0.57 -10.15
C ASP A 98 -10.84 -1.21 -11.25
N LYS A 99 -10.44 -2.47 -11.02
CA LYS A 99 -9.59 -3.25 -11.94
C LYS A 99 -8.39 -2.48 -12.47
N ALA A 100 -7.75 -1.70 -11.60
CA ALA A 100 -6.56 -0.94 -11.95
C ALA A 100 -5.38 -1.88 -12.19
N GLU A 101 -4.73 -1.75 -13.35
CA GLU A 101 -3.57 -2.58 -13.69
C GLU A 101 -2.27 -1.92 -13.23
N LEU A 102 -1.55 -2.60 -12.34
CA LEU A 102 -0.24 -2.22 -11.85
C LEU A 102 0.81 -3.15 -12.45
N ARG A 103 1.59 -2.66 -13.41
CA ARG A 103 2.69 -3.44 -14.02
C ARG A 103 3.77 -3.79 -12.99
N LEU A 104 4.24 -5.05 -13.01
CA LEU A 104 5.26 -5.56 -12.09
C LEU A 104 6.59 -4.80 -12.19
N ARG A 105 6.88 -4.11 -13.30
CA ARG A 105 8.03 -3.19 -13.38
C ARG A 105 8.03 -2.11 -12.31
N MET A 106 6.86 -1.74 -11.82
CA MET A 106 6.72 -0.78 -10.73
C MET A 106 6.89 -1.41 -9.34
N LEU A 107 6.92 -2.75 -9.27
CA LEU A 107 7.17 -3.59 -8.09
C LEU A 107 8.60 -4.17 -8.09
N GLU A 108 9.39 -3.97 -9.15
CA GLU A 108 10.82 -4.36 -9.28
C GLU A 108 11.74 -3.82 -8.18
N MET A 109 11.25 -2.88 -7.34
CA MET A 109 11.97 -2.44 -6.14
C MET A 109 12.10 -3.55 -5.09
N PHE A 110 11.29 -4.60 -5.19
CA PHE A 110 11.37 -5.78 -4.33
C PHE A 110 11.76 -6.98 -5.20
N PRO A 111 12.84 -7.73 -4.89
CA PRO A 111 13.11 -9.00 -5.55
C PRO A 111 12.10 -10.01 -5.01
N ILE A 112 10.91 -10.01 -5.62
CA ILE A 112 9.79 -10.87 -5.22
C ILE A 112 10.09 -12.29 -5.69
N GLU A 113 10.53 -13.12 -4.75
CA GLU A 113 10.67 -14.57 -4.93
C GLU A 113 9.35 -15.29 -4.59
N ASN A 114 9.29 -16.58 -4.94
CA ASN A 114 8.21 -17.49 -4.55
C ASN A 114 8.10 -17.60 -3.03
N ALA A 115 7.13 -16.89 -2.47
CA ALA A 115 6.86 -16.87 -1.04
C ALA A 115 5.45 -16.34 -0.77
N PHE A 116 5.02 -16.49 0.47
CA PHE A 116 3.89 -15.76 1.00
C PHE A 116 4.40 -14.48 1.66
N TRP A 117 3.91 -13.33 1.22
CA TRP A 117 4.38 -12.02 1.66
C TRP A 117 3.32 -11.35 2.53
N GLN A 118 3.70 -10.91 3.72
CA GLN A 118 2.85 -10.10 4.59
C GLN A 118 3.42 -8.69 4.61
N MET A 119 2.58 -7.71 4.33
CA MET A 119 2.94 -6.30 4.30
C MET A 119 2.02 -5.52 5.22
N GLU A 120 2.60 -4.76 6.14
CA GLU A 120 1.89 -3.83 7.00
C GLU A 120 2.35 -2.41 6.68
N PHE A 121 1.41 -1.58 6.23
CA PHE A 121 1.60 -0.16 5.99
C PHE A 121 0.98 0.63 7.14
N LEU A 122 1.78 1.47 7.79
CA LEU A 122 1.34 2.36 8.84
C LEU A 122 1.54 3.81 8.39
N PHE A 123 0.44 4.56 8.34
CA PHE A 123 0.45 5.98 8.01
C PHE A 123 0.23 6.82 9.26
N LEU A 124 1.16 7.71 9.54
CA LEU A 124 1.17 8.58 10.72
C LEU A 124 1.11 10.05 10.33
N ASP A 125 0.43 10.85 11.15
CA ASP A 125 0.41 12.31 11.00
C ASP A 125 1.74 12.94 11.44
N LYS A 126 1.83 14.26 11.35
CA LYS A 126 2.99 15.04 11.81
C LYS A 126 3.31 14.94 13.31
N HIS A 127 2.42 14.36 14.11
CA HIS A 127 2.57 14.13 15.54
C HIS A 127 2.76 12.65 15.87
N ASN A 128 3.08 11.81 14.88
CA ASN A 128 3.21 10.35 14.99
C ASN A 128 1.92 9.64 15.45
N GLN A 129 0.74 10.23 15.23
CA GLN A 129 -0.53 9.59 15.49
C GLN A 129 -0.95 8.76 14.29
N THR A 130 -1.33 7.50 14.54
CA THR A 130 -1.82 6.60 13.49
C THR A 130 -3.10 7.14 12.84
N MET A 131 -3.04 7.30 11.52
CA MET A 131 -4.15 7.74 10.68
C MET A 131 -4.80 6.57 9.95
N GLN A 132 -3.99 5.62 9.49
CA GLN A 132 -4.42 4.45 8.73
C GLN A 132 -3.39 3.33 8.94
N CYS A 133 -3.88 2.10 8.98
CA CYS A 133 -3.05 0.90 8.93
C CYS A 133 -3.68 -0.05 7.90
N ASP A 134 -2.88 -0.46 6.92
CA ASP A 134 -3.28 -1.43 5.90
C ASP A 134 -2.44 -2.68 6.04
N TYR A 135 -3.09 -3.83 6.06
CA TYR A 135 -2.46 -5.13 6.08
C TYR A 135 -2.82 -5.89 4.82
N THR A 136 -1.81 -6.39 4.10
CA THR A 136 -2.00 -7.16 2.88
C THR A 136 -1.16 -8.43 2.92
N GLU A 137 -1.76 -9.52 2.48
CA GLU A 137 -1.08 -10.80 2.28
C GLU A 137 -1.13 -11.18 0.81
N VAL A 138 0.02 -11.55 0.24
CA VAL A 138 0.15 -11.92 -1.16
C VAL A 138 0.93 -13.22 -1.27
N ALA A 139 0.31 -14.25 -1.85
CA ALA A 139 1.04 -15.42 -2.31
C ALA A 139 1.61 -15.11 -3.70
N VAL A 140 2.93 -15.19 -3.84
CA VAL A 140 3.60 -15.10 -5.15
C VAL A 140 4.11 -16.48 -5.49
N THR A 141 3.66 -17.00 -6.61
CA THR A 141 4.04 -18.30 -7.16
C THR A 141 4.40 -18.10 -8.62
N ASP A 142 5.60 -18.50 -9.00
CA ASP A 142 5.95 -18.73 -10.38
C ASP A 142 4.99 -19.79 -10.93
N GLU A 143 4.38 -19.51 -12.08
CA GLU A 143 3.67 -20.51 -12.87
C GLU A 143 4.64 -21.52 -13.50
#